data_AF-A0A0M4MKY7-F1
#
_entry.id   AF-A0A0M4MKY7-F1
#
_cell.length_a   1.000
_cell.length_b   1.000
_cell.length_c   1.000
_cell.angle_alpha   90.00
_cell.angle_beta   90.00
_cell.angle_gamma   90.00
#
_symmetry.space_group_name_H-M   'P 1'
#
loop_
_entity.id
_entity.type
_entity.pdbx_description
1 polymer ?
#
loop_
_entity_poly.entity_id
_entity_poly.type
_entity_poly.pdbx_seq_one_letter_code
_entity_poly.pdbx_strand_id
1 'polypeptide(L)'
;MSTHRFSSPTSHTTTTASRPNSPIAPAATPNLRDNNPFTERTRYPLPIELCPFAAGMSEDKFDRTFRTPGSIMLGAFGSQPTSRGRSQYIATLTIDGTMCCTTAEATGPIQALCYILDSFDIRLDIKTFRQRKMPDNPHHQYATFLEIENRYFTHWSIGYGTTSEEASLSALIAAANQYRQHQTTLRTSASTGITYTGSLDDTKERRAA
;
A
#
# COMPACT_ATOMS: atom_id res chain seq x y z
N MET A 1 -35.24 64.17 20.83
CA MET A 1 -35.62 63.68 19.48
C MET A 1 -34.80 64.49 18.48
N SER A 2 -33.64 63.97 18.10
CA SER A 2 -32.66 64.67 17.24
C SER A 2 -32.82 64.26 15.79
N THR A 3 -33.02 65.23 14.92
CA THR A 3 -32.99 65.11 13.47
C THR A 3 -31.55 65.22 12.97
N HIS A 4 -31.07 64.22 12.24
CA HIS A 4 -29.85 64.35 11.44
C HIS A 4 -30.04 63.90 10.00
N ARG A 5 -29.48 64.75 9.14
CA ARG A 5 -29.46 64.81 7.69
C ARG A 5 -28.90 63.54 7.05
N PHE A 6 -29.48 63.12 5.92
CA PHE A 6 -28.79 62.31 4.92
C PHE A 6 -28.39 63.20 3.74
N SER A 7 -27.10 63.18 3.40
CA SER A 7 -26.52 63.77 2.19
C SER A 7 -26.09 62.64 1.26
N SER A 8 -26.51 62.68 0.00
CA SER A 8 -25.96 61.93 -1.16
C SER A 8 -24.50 62.41 -1.42
N PRO A 9 -23.61 61.76 -2.25
CA PRO A 9 -23.89 61.43 -3.66
C PRO A 9 -22.98 60.36 -4.38
N THR A 10 -23.23 60.22 -5.69
CA THR A 10 -22.29 59.91 -6.80
C THR A 10 -21.85 58.47 -7.08
N SER A 11 -22.47 57.89 -8.12
CA SER A 11 -21.92 56.81 -8.95
C SER A 11 -20.70 57.28 -9.74
N HIS A 12 -19.61 56.53 -9.70
CA HIS A 12 -18.47 56.68 -10.60
C HIS A 12 -18.19 55.35 -11.31
N THR A 13 -18.26 55.40 -12.63
CA THR A 13 -17.82 54.38 -13.58
C THR A 13 -16.30 54.36 -13.61
N THR A 14 -15.67 53.18 -13.55
CA THR A 14 -14.22 53.05 -13.83
C THR A 14 -13.95 51.79 -14.65
N THR A 15 -13.89 52.02 -15.95
CA THR A 15 -12.87 51.60 -16.93
C THR A 15 -12.06 50.32 -16.66
N THR A 16 -12.30 49.34 -17.53
CA THR A 16 -11.45 48.22 -17.90
C THR A 16 -10.03 48.63 -18.29
N ALA A 17 -9.03 48.01 -17.66
CA ALA A 17 -7.65 47.99 -18.16
C ALA A 17 -7.18 46.53 -18.25
N SER A 18 -7.05 46.04 -19.48
CA SER A 18 -6.48 44.74 -19.82
C SER A 18 -5.00 44.66 -19.40
N ARG A 19 -4.63 43.70 -18.54
CA ARG A 19 -3.23 43.33 -18.34
C ARG A 19 -2.79 42.34 -19.42
N PRO A 20 -1.64 42.56 -20.10
CA PRO A 20 -1.07 41.59 -21.01
C PRO A 20 -0.34 40.48 -20.24
N ASN A 21 -0.48 39.24 -20.75
CA ASN A 21 0.33 38.04 -20.51
C ASN A 21 1.01 37.87 -19.14
N SER A 22 0.37 37.08 -18.27
CA SER A 22 1.12 36.30 -17.28
C SER A 22 1.98 35.26 -18.02
N PRO A 23 3.26 35.08 -17.66
CA PRO A 23 4.03 33.95 -18.16
C PRO A 23 3.35 32.65 -17.72
N ILE A 24 3.12 31.74 -18.68
CA ILE A 24 2.70 30.36 -18.41
C ILE A 24 3.73 29.79 -17.44
N ALA A 25 3.31 29.55 -16.19
CA ALA A 25 4.13 28.82 -15.24
C ALA A 25 4.52 27.49 -15.90
N PRO A 26 5.78 27.04 -15.82
CA PRO A 26 6.14 25.72 -16.32
C PRO A 26 5.21 24.71 -15.66
N ALA A 27 4.60 23.83 -16.47
CA ALA A 27 3.70 22.79 -15.99
C ALA A 27 4.36 22.12 -14.78
N ALA A 28 3.75 22.26 -13.60
CA ALA A 28 4.29 21.69 -12.38
C ALA A 28 4.51 20.20 -12.64
N THR A 29 5.76 19.75 -12.53
CA THR A 29 6.07 18.33 -12.59
C THR A 29 5.13 17.65 -11.59
N PRO A 30 4.27 16.71 -12.02
CA PRO A 30 3.28 16.14 -11.11
C PRO A 30 4.04 15.54 -9.93
N ASN A 31 3.72 16.03 -8.73
CA ASN A 31 4.36 15.57 -7.51
C ASN A 31 4.07 14.06 -7.40
N LEU A 32 5.11 13.23 -7.47
CA LEU A 32 5.01 11.77 -7.40
C LEU A 32 4.24 11.30 -6.15
N ARG A 33 4.22 12.12 -5.10
CA ARG A 33 3.44 11.88 -3.87
C ARG A 33 1.94 12.04 -4.04
N ASP A 34 1.50 12.84 -5.00
CA ASP A 34 0.09 13.21 -5.18
C ASP A 34 -0.53 12.54 -6.40
N ASN A 35 0.29 12.11 -7.37
CA ASN A 35 -0.14 11.43 -8.59
C ASN A 35 -0.13 9.89 -8.44
N ASN A 36 -0.95 9.39 -7.51
CA ASN A 36 -1.15 7.96 -7.31
C ASN A 36 -2.56 7.67 -6.79
N PRO A 37 -3.13 6.49 -7.10
CA PRO A 37 -4.53 6.19 -6.78
C PRO A 37 -4.81 6.08 -5.27
N PHE A 38 -3.80 5.77 -4.44
CA PHE A 38 -3.98 5.77 -2.99
C PHE A 38 -4.26 7.18 -2.46
N THR A 39 -3.45 8.16 -2.86
CA THR A 39 -3.58 9.55 -2.40
C THR A 39 -4.83 10.21 -2.97
N GLU A 40 -5.19 9.90 -4.22
CA GLU A 40 -6.45 10.35 -4.83
C GLU A 40 -7.67 9.85 -4.05
N ARG A 41 -7.71 8.55 -3.73
CA ARG A 41 -8.83 7.89 -3.02
C ARG A 41 -8.92 8.27 -1.55
N THR A 42 -7.80 8.28 -0.85
CA THR A 42 -7.78 8.41 0.61
C THR A 42 -7.53 9.83 1.09
N ARG A 43 -6.99 10.71 0.23
CA ARG A 43 -6.44 12.03 0.61
C ARG A 43 -5.25 11.99 1.56
N TYR A 44 -4.67 10.81 1.81
CA TYR A 44 -3.45 10.64 2.58
C TYR A 44 -2.27 10.35 1.65
N PRO A 45 -1.07 10.91 1.90
CA PRO A 45 0.08 10.66 1.03
C PRO A 45 0.55 9.22 1.17
N LEU A 46 0.99 8.61 0.07
CA LEU A 46 1.66 7.31 0.08
C LEU A 46 3.05 7.41 0.77
N PRO A 47 3.58 6.34 1.41
CA PRO A 47 4.98 6.32 1.81
C PRO A 47 5.91 6.65 0.64
N ILE A 48 6.94 7.46 0.87
CA ILE A 48 7.81 7.98 -0.20
C ILE A 48 8.54 6.86 -0.94
N GLU A 49 8.87 5.79 -0.22
CA GLU A 49 9.53 4.60 -0.73
C GLU A 49 8.65 3.85 -1.74
N LEU A 50 7.32 3.96 -1.60
CA LEU A 50 6.33 3.29 -2.45
C LEU A 50 5.85 4.16 -3.62
N CYS A 51 6.04 5.48 -3.56
CA CYS A 51 5.63 6.42 -4.62
C CYS A 51 6.13 6.04 -6.02
N PRO A 52 7.41 5.65 -6.23
CA PRO A 52 7.91 5.30 -7.57
C PRO A 52 7.19 4.10 -8.20
N PHE A 53 6.72 3.15 -7.38
CA PHE A 53 6.03 1.96 -7.85
C PHE A 53 4.56 2.21 -8.16
N ALA A 54 3.93 3.21 -7.53
CA ALA A 54 2.51 3.49 -7.67
C ALA A 54 2.17 4.61 -8.67
N ALA A 55 3.17 5.40 -9.07
CA ALA A 55 2.99 6.57 -9.91
C ALA A 55 2.31 6.24 -11.25
N GLY A 56 1.23 6.96 -11.57
CA GLY A 56 0.50 6.79 -12.83
C GLY A 56 -0.27 5.46 -12.98
N MET A 57 -0.39 4.66 -11.92
CA MET A 57 -1.26 3.48 -11.93
C MET A 57 -2.73 3.88 -11.84
N SER A 58 -3.61 3.12 -12.51
CA SER A 58 -5.04 3.16 -12.19
C SER A 58 -5.32 2.52 -10.83
N GLU A 59 -6.47 2.82 -10.25
CA GLU A 59 -6.92 2.22 -8.98
C GLU A 59 -6.98 0.69 -9.05
N ASP A 60 -7.60 0.12 -10.09
CA ASP A 60 -7.64 -1.33 -10.30
C ASP A 60 -6.25 -1.96 -10.36
N LYS A 61 -5.31 -1.31 -11.07
CA LYS A 61 -3.94 -1.81 -11.19
C LYS A 61 -3.23 -1.75 -9.85
N PHE A 62 -3.42 -0.67 -9.09
CA PHE A 62 -2.84 -0.51 -7.77
C PHE A 62 -3.34 -1.59 -6.80
N ASP A 63 -4.65 -1.80 -6.72
CA ASP A 63 -5.21 -2.82 -5.82
C ASP A 63 -4.79 -4.23 -6.25
N ARG A 64 -4.76 -4.54 -7.56
CA ARG A 64 -4.25 -5.85 -8.04
C ARG A 64 -2.77 -6.05 -7.72
N THR A 65 -1.96 -4.99 -7.80
CA THR A 65 -0.51 -5.05 -7.59
C THR A 65 -0.16 -5.18 -6.12
N PHE A 66 -0.77 -4.37 -5.24
CA PHE A 66 -0.35 -4.28 -3.84
C PHE A 66 -1.29 -4.99 -2.86
N ARG A 67 -2.54 -5.26 -3.26
CA ARG A 67 -3.53 -6.02 -2.48
C ARG A 67 -3.90 -7.32 -3.19
N THR A 68 -2.87 -8.00 -3.69
CA THR A 68 -3.02 -9.17 -4.54
C THR A 68 -3.96 -10.20 -3.91
N PRO A 69 -5.12 -10.45 -4.53
CA PRO A 69 -5.99 -11.52 -4.08
C PRO A 69 -5.34 -12.86 -4.42
N GLY A 70 -5.66 -13.90 -3.66
CA GLY A 70 -5.12 -15.22 -3.93
C GLY A 70 -5.78 -16.31 -3.10
N SER A 71 -5.17 -17.49 -3.15
CA SER A 71 -5.70 -18.70 -2.55
C SER A 71 -5.48 -18.79 -1.03
N ILE A 72 -4.75 -17.83 -0.45
CA ILE A 72 -4.55 -17.70 0.99
C ILE A 72 -5.53 -16.66 1.51
N MET A 73 -6.40 -17.08 2.42
CA MET A 73 -7.36 -16.23 3.11
C MET A 73 -7.23 -16.41 4.61
N LEU A 74 -7.29 -15.31 5.36
CA LEU A 74 -7.38 -15.33 6.82
C LEU A 74 -8.85 -15.31 7.22
N GLY A 75 -9.27 -16.34 7.95
CA GLY A 75 -10.56 -16.41 8.62
C GLY A 75 -10.48 -15.77 10.00
N ALA A 76 -10.63 -16.58 11.05
CA ALA A 76 -10.48 -16.10 12.42
C ALA A 76 -8.99 -15.89 12.77
N PHE A 77 -8.71 -14.80 13.50
CA PHE A 77 -7.40 -14.57 14.12
C PHE A 77 -7.64 -14.03 15.52
N GLY A 78 -6.99 -14.61 16.52
CA GLY A 78 -7.16 -14.21 17.90
C GLY A 78 -5.94 -14.56 18.73
N SER A 79 -5.92 -14.07 19.97
CA SER A 79 -4.83 -14.36 20.90
C SER A 79 -5.33 -14.64 22.31
N GLN A 80 -4.57 -15.46 23.01
CA GLN A 80 -4.74 -15.73 24.43
C GLN A 80 -3.42 -15.40 25.13
N PRO A 81 -3.42 -14.53 26.16
CA PRO A 81 -2.22 -14.23 26.92
C PRO A 81 -1.60 -15.52 27.50
N THR A 82 -0.28 -15.61 27.41
CA THR A 82 0.51 -16.66 28.04
C THR A 82 1.48 -16.04 29.04
N SER A 83 2.35 -16.85 29.65
CA SER A 83 3.37 -16.33 30.55
C SER A 83 4.45 -15.50 29.81
N ARG A 84 5.16 -14.63 30.53
CA ARG A 84 6.37 -13.92 30.05
C ARG A 84 6.14 -12.91 28.90
N GLY A 85 4.97 -12.26 28.86
CA GLY A 85 4.70 -11.20 27.88
C GLY A 85 4.53 -11.70 26.44
N ARG A 86 4.18 -12.98 26.29
CA ARG A 86 3.83 -13.61 25.02
C ARG A 86 2.34 -13.93 25.00
N SER A 87 1.79 -14.10 23.82
CA SER A 87 0.45 -14.65 23.64
C SER A 87 0.50 -15.83 22.69
N GLN A 88 -0.37 -16.81 22.91
CA GLN A 88 -0.67 -17.84 21.94
C GLN A 88 -1.68 -17.26 20.96
N TYR A 89 -1.27 -17.14 19.71
CA TYR A 89 -2.12 -16.70 18.61
C TYR A 89 -2.71 -17.91 17.92
N ILE A 90 -3.98 -17.83 17.56
CA ILE A 90 -4.74 -18.86 16.87
C ILE A 90 -5.24 -18.25 15.57
N ALA A 91 -4.94 -18.90 14.44
CA ALA A 91 -5.40 -18.49 13.13
C ALA A 91 -6.12 -19.63 12.42
N THR A 92 -7.24 -19.29 11.80
CA THR A 92 -7.87 -20.12 10.77
C THR A 92 -7.48 -19.56 9.42
N LEU A 93 -6.77 -20.34 8.62
CA LEU A 93 -6.41 -20.00 7.26
C LEU A 93 -7.19 -20.88 6.29
N THR A 94 -7.50 -20.36 5.12
CA THR A 94 -7.82 -21.18 3.95
C THR A 94 -6.65 -21.05 2.99
N ILE A 95 -6.05 -22.18 2.59
CA ILE A 95 -4.94 -22.24 1.64
C ILE A 95 -5.34 -23.21 0.53
N ASP A 96 -5.39 -22.72 -0.71
CA ASP A 96 -5.76 -23.52 -1.88
C ASP A 96 -7.11 -24.27 -1.68
N GLY A 97 -8.06 -23.60 -1.02
CA GLY A 97 -9.40 -24.12 -0.72
C GLY A 97 -9.48 -25.04 0.52
N THR A 98 -8.36 -25.37 1.15
CA THR A 98 -8.33 -26.19 2.37
C THR A 98 -8.28 -25.31 3.60
N MET A 99 -9.19 -25.53 4.56
CA MET A 99 -9.18 -24.84 5.84
C MET A 99 -8.17 -25.49 6.80
N CYS A 100 -7.28 -24.68 7.37
CA CYS A 100 -6.28 -25.08 8.35
C CYS A 100 -6.43 -24.22 9.60
N CYS A 101 -6.40 -24.85 10.78
CA CYS A 101 -6.31 -24.16 12.06
C CYS A 101 -4.90 -24.37 12.61
N THR A 102 -4.25 -23.29 13.03
CA THR A 102 -2.85 -23.31 13.46
C THR A 102 -2.63 -22.29 14.56
N THR A 103 -1.55 -22.49 15.32
CA THR A 103 -1.21 -21.61 16.44
C THR A 103 0.26 -21.27 16.44
N ALA A 104 0.59 -20.10 17.00
CA ALA A 104 1.98 -19.71 17.24
C ALA A 104 2.08 -18.85 18.50
N GLU A 105 3.12 -19.06 19.30
CA GLU A 105 3.45 -18.17 20.40
C GLU A 105 4.33 -17.02 19.92
N ALA A 106 3.90 -15.79 20.15
CA ALA A 106 4.63 -14.60 19.73
C ALA A 106 4.44 -13.44 20.71
N THR A 107 5.23 -12.38 20.57
CA THR A 107 5.06 -11.13 21.32
C THR A 107 4.08 -10.17 20.66
N GLY A 108 3.59 -10.49 19.45
CA GLY A 108 2.66 -9.65 18.72
C GLY A 108 2.04 -10.34 17.49
N PRO A 109 0.95 -9.77 16.95
CA PRO A 109 0.14 -10.39 15.89
C PRO A 109 0.90 -10.54 14.57
N ILE A 110 1.75 -9.57 14.21
CA ILE A 110 2.56 -9.62 12.98
C ILE A 110 3.56 -10.78 13.04
N GLN A 111 4.28 -10.91 14.15
CA GLN A 111 5.23 -12.00 14.35
C GLN A 111 4.52 -13.36 14.35
N ALA A 112 3.39 -13.47 15.04
CA ALA A 112 2.59 -14.68 15.06
C ALA A 112 2.16 -15.13 13.66
N LEU A 113 1.59 -14.21 12.87
CA LEU A 113 1.14 -14.55 11.52
C LEU A 113 2.33 -14.91 10.60
N CYS A 114 3.49 -14.26 10.76
CA CYS A 114 4.70 -14.66 10.02
C CYS A 114 5.13 -16.10 10.36
N TYR A 115 5.15 -16.47 11.65
CA TYR A 115 5.48 -17.85 12.07
C TYR A 115 4.46 -18.86 11.58
N ILE A 116 3.17 -18.49 11.62
CA ILE A 116 2.09 -19.32 11.10
C ILE A 116 2.27 -19.56 9.60
N LEU A 117 2.54 -18.52 8.81
CA LEU A 117 2.76 -18.65 7.37
C LEU A 117 4.04 -19.45 7.05
N ASP A 118 5.11 -19.27 7.83
CA ASP A 118 6.35 -20.03 7.70
C ASP A 118 6.12 -21.54 7.90
N SER A 119 5.18 -21.94 8.77
CA SER A 119 4.79 -23.36 8.94
C SER A 119 4.16 -23.98 7.67
N PHE A 120 3.73 -23.15 6.72
CA PHE A 120 3.24 -23.56 5.39
C PHE A 120 4.25 -23.26 4.27
N ASP A 121 5.53 -23.08 4.58
CA ASP A 121 6.61 -22.76 3.62
C ASP A 121 6.43 -21.39 2.92
N ILE A 122 5.69 -20.49 3.57
CA ILE A 122 5.47 -19.11 3.11
C ILE A 122 6.24 -18.17 4.02
N ARG A 123 7.54 -18.06 3.74
CA ARG A 123 8.44 -17.18 4.50
C ARG A 123 8.37 -15.75 3.99
N LEU A 124 8.03 -14.82 4.89
CA LEU A 124 7.97 -13.38 4.62
C LEU A 124 8.97 -12.64 5.52
N ASP A 125 10.04 -12.10 4.94
CA ASP A 125 10.99 -11.27 5.68
C ASP A 125 10.61 -9.78 5.51
N ILE A 126 10.10 -9.14 6.57
CA ILE A 126 9.64 -7.74 6.53
C ILE A 126 10.86 -6.80 6.56
N LYS A 127 11.10 -6.06 5.49
CA LYS A 127 12.16 -5.04 5.39
C LYS A 127 11.70 -3.69 5.89
N THR A 128 10.52 -3.28 5.44
CA THR A 128 9.95 -1.99 5.79
C THR A 128 8.53 -2.18 6.28
N PHE A 129 8.23 -1.62 7.46
CA PHE A 129 6.88 -1.52 7.99
C PHE A 129 6.50 -0.04 8.10
N ARG A 130 5.40 0.35 7.47
CA ARG A 130 4.77 1.66 7.65
C ARG A 130 3.31 1.47 7.94
N GLN A 131 2.77 2.25 8.86
CA GLN A 131 1.34 2.28 9.11
C GLN A 131 0.83 3.72 9.10
N ARG A 132 -0.35 3.89 8.52
CA ARG A 132 -1.07 5.16 8.47
C ARG A 132 -2.43 5.00 9.12
N LYS A 133 -2.74 5.89 10.05
CA LYS A 133 -4.11 6.10 10.52
C LYS A 133 -4.80 7.08 9.58
N MET A 134 -6.01 6.75 9.17
CA MET A 134 -6.86 7.49 8.23
C MET A 134 -8.24 7.67 8.88
N PRO A 135 -8.35 8.45 9.97
CA PRO A 135 -9.58 8.53 10.78
C PRO A 135 -10.80 9.00 9.99
N ASP A 136 -10.60 9.81 8.95
CA ASP A 136 -11.68 10.35 8.11
C ASP A 136 -12.19 9.34 7.06
N ASN A 137 -11.58 8.15 6.98
CA ASN A 137 -12.04 7.08 6.09
C ASN A 137 -12.95 6.11 6.86
N PRO A 138 -14.26 6.08 6.57
CA PRO A 138 -15.22 5.29 7.33
C PRO A 138 -15.08 3.78 7.10
N HIS A 139 -14.48 3.35 5.99
CA HIS A 139 -14.32 1.94 5.65
C HIS A 139 -12.99 1.37 6.15
N HIS A 140 -11.93 2.17 6.10
CA HIS A 140 -10.57 1.74 6.38
C HIS A 140 -9.84 2.80 7.19
N GLN A 141 -9.90 2.68 8.51
CA GLN A 141 -9.27 3.64 9.42
C GLN A 141 -7.74 3.47 9.52
N TYR A 142 -7.22 2.34 9.03
CA TYR A 142 -5.80 2.04 9.00
C TYR A 142 -5.38 1.49 7.65
N ALA A 143 -4.19 1.88 7.20
CA ALA A 143 -3.47 1.27 6.10
C ALA A 143 -2.08 0.85 6.57
N THR A 144 -1.71 -0.40 6.35
CA THR A 144 -0.36 -0.91 6.58
C THR A 144 0.31 -1.16 5.24
N PHE A 145 1.56 -0.73 5.11
CA PHE A 145 2.40 -0.92 3.93
C PHE A 145 3.62 -1.74 4.36
N LEU A 146 3.84 -2.84 3.67
CA LEU A 146 4.96 -3.74 3.93
C LEU A 146 5.83 -3.84 2.69
N GLU A 147 7.12 -3.63 2.87
CA GLU A 147 8.11 -4.10 1.91
C GLU A 147 8.61 -5.45 2.40
N ILE A 148 8.33 -6.49 1.63
CA ILE A 148 8.71 -7.86 1.94
C ILE A 148 9.82 -8.26 0.99
N GLU A 149 10.87 -8.84 1.57
CA GLU A 149 11.93 -9.50 0.84
C GLU A 149 11.80 -11.00 1.06
N ASN A 150 12.17 -11.75 0.04
CA ASN A 150 12.45 -13.17 0.14
C ASN A 150 13.67 -13.48 -0.73
N ARG A 151 14.04 -14.76 -0.85
CA ARG A 151 15.22 -15.19 -1.62
C ARG A 151 15.19 -14.82 -3.11
N TYR A 152 14.02 -14.52 -3.67
CA TYR A 152 13.81 -14.38 -5.11
C TYR A 152 13.45 -12.95 -5.53
N PHE A 153 12.72 -12.20 -4.71
CA PHE A 153 12.28 -10.85 -5.05
C PHE A 153 11.90 -10.02 -3.83
N THR A 154 11.92 -8.71 -4.02
CA THR A 154 11.37 -7.71 -3.08
C THR A 154 10.08 -7.15 -3.66
N HIS A 155 9.04 -7.07 -2.84
CA HIS A 155 7.74 -6.55 -3.25
C HIS A 155 7.08 -5.73 -2.15
N TRP A 156 6.16 -4.87 -2.56
CA TRP A 156 5.31 -4.14 -1.64
C TRP A 156 3.93 -4.79 -1.54
N SER A 157 3.39 -4.84 -0.33
CA SER A 157 2.01 -5.17 -0.07
C SER A 157 1.34 -4.10 0.78
N ILE A 158 0.02 -4.01 0.62
CA ILE A 158 -0.82 -3.07 1.36
C ILE A 158 -1.97 -3.85 1.99
N GLY A 159 -2.34 -3.47 3.20
CA GLY A 159 -3.53 -3.95 3.87
C GLY A 159 -4.32 -2.79 4.44
N TYR A 160 -5.63 -2.95 4.47
CA TYR A 160 -6.55 -2.02 5.07
C TYR A 160 -7.32 -2.69 6.20
N GLY A 161 -7.73 -1.89 7.18
CA GLY A 161 -8.52 -2.39 8.30
C GLY A 161 -9.20 -1.27 9.06
N THR A 162 -10.21 -1.65 9.83
CA THR A 162 -10.83 -0.80 10.85
C THR A 162 -9.93 -0.66 12.08
N THR A 163 -9.04 -1.63 12.30
CA THR A 163 -8.00 -1.58 13.34
C THR A 163 -6.60 -1.67 12.74
N SER A 164 -5.61 -1.22 13.51
CA SER A 164 -4.18 -1.33 13.18
C SER A 164 -3.74 -2.79 12.97
N GLU A 165 -4.27 -3.70 13.79
CA GLU A 165 -3.99 -5.13 13.68
C GLU A 165 -4.57 -5.70 12.38
N GLU A 166 -5.85 -5.47 12.11
CA GLU A 166 -6.52 -5.93 10.90
C GLU A 166 -5.82 -5.46 9.62
N ALA A 167 -5.44 -4.18 9.55
CA ALA A 167 -4.69 -3.64 8.42
C ALA A 167 -3.34 -4.35 8.23
N SER A 168 -2.67 -4.69 9.32
CA SER A 168 -1.37 -5.38 9.27
C SER A 168 -1.50 -6.85 8.85
N LEU A 169 -2.51 -7.56 9.37
CA LEU A 169 -2.79 -8.94 8.98
C LEU A 169 -3.21 -9.01 7.51
N SER A 170 -4.08 -8.09 7.06
CA SER A 170 -4.47 -7.98 5.64
C SER A 170 -3.26 -7.77 4.72
N ALA A 171 -2.31 -6.92 5.12
CA ALA A 171 -1.09 -6.66 4.34
C ALA A 171 -0.20 -7.91 4.24
N LEU A 172 -0.07 -8.68 5.32
CA LEU A 172 0.67 -9.95 5.33
C LEU A 172 0.02 -11.00 4.43
N ILE A 173 -1.31 -11.10 4.42
CA ILE A 173 -2.03 -12.02 3.53
C ILE A 173 -1.87 -11.61 2.06
N ALA A 174 -1.91 -10.31 1.76
CA ALA A 174 -1.62 -9.83 0.41
C ALA A 174 -0.18 -10.20 -0.03
N ALA A 175 0.81 -10.03 0.84
CA ALA A 175 2.19 -10.45 0.59
C ALA A 175 2.32 -11.98 0.39
N ALA A 176 1.65 -12.77 1.24
CA ALA A 176 1.63 -14.22 1.12
C ALA A 176 1.06 -14.68 -0.22
N ASN A 177 -0.02 -14.03 -0.69
CA ASN A 177 -0.60 -14.31 -2.00
C ASN A 177 0.34 -13.94 -3.16
N GLN A 178 1.05 -12.81 -3.08
CA GLN A 178 2.08 -12.46 -4.07
C GLN A 178 3.20 -13.50 -4.11
N TYR A 179 3.69 -13.91 -2.94
CA TYR A 179 4.68 -14.97 -2.82
C TYR A 179 4.21 -16.26 -3.50
N ARG A 180 2.97 -16.68 -3.23
CA ARG A 180 2.44 -17.92 -3.80
C ARG A 180 2.29 -17.84 -5.32
N GLN A 181 1.78 -16.73 -5.86
CA GLN A 181 1.67 -16.52 -7.31
C GLN A 181 3.04 -16.58 -8.00
N HIS A 182 4.07 -16.00 -7.38
CA HIS A 182 5.43 -16.05 -7.91
C HIS A 182 5.97 -17.49 -7.94
N GLN A 183 5.79 -18.26 -6.86
CA GLN A 183 6.18 -19.67 -6.83
C GLN A 183 5.47 -20.49 -7.93
N THR A 184 4.16 -20.30 -8.13
CA THR A 184 3.41 -21.01 -9.18
C THR A 184 3.93 -20.67 -10.58
N THR A 185 4.30 -19.40 -10.81
CA THR A 185 4.87 -18.94 -12.09
C THR A 185 6.23 -19.59 -12.35
N LEU A 186 7.11 -19.65 -11.34
CA LEU A 186 8.42 -20.31 -11.45
C LEU A 186 8.28 -21.81 -11.74
N ARG A 187 7.36 -22.49 -11.05
CA ARG A 187 7.10 -23.94 -11.25
C ARG A 187 6.54 -24.23 -12.64
N THR A 188 5.63 -23.40 -13.13
CA THR A 188 5.04 -23.53 -14.48
C THR A 188 6.10 -23.33 -15.56
N SER A 189 6.97 -22.32 -15.39
CA SER A 189 8.05 -22.03 -16.33
C SER A 189 9.08 -23.17 -16.38
N ALA A 190 9.46 -23.71 -15.22
CA ALA A 190 10.35 -24.87 -15.13
C ALA A 190 9.73 -26.14 -15.75
N SER A 191 8.42 -26.36 -15.58
CA SER A 191 7.71 -27.51 -16.16
C SER A 191 7.49 -27.40 -17.67
N THR A 192 7.47 -26.19 -18.24
CA THR A 192 7.19 -25.98 -19.67
C THR A 192 8.47 -25.92 -20.52
N GLY A 193 9.65 -26.00 -19.89
CA GLY A 193 10.93 -25.93 -20.61
C GLY A 193 11.22 -24.57 -21.27
N ILE A 194 10.45 -23.53 -20.92
CA ILE A 194 10.72 -22.17 -21.39
C ILE A 194 11.71 -21.54 -20.42
N THR A 195 13.00 -21.58 -20.77
CA THR A 195 14.04 -20.81 -20.09
C THR A 195 13.73 -19.32 -20.26
N TYR A 196 13.30 -18.66 -19.19
CA TYR A 196 13.15 -17.21 -19.18
C TYR A 196 14.54 -16.56 -19.17
N THR A 197 15.02 -16.11 -20.34
CA THR A 197 16.19 -15.23 -20.45
C THR A 197 15.75 -13.80 -20.12
N GLY A 198 15.53 -13.52 -18.83
CA GLY A 198 15.36 -12.17 -18.34
C GLY A 198 16.71 -11.46 -18.36
N SER A 199 16.92 -10.63 -19.38
CA SER A 199 18.08 -9.76 -19.56
C SER A 199 18.29 -8.86 -18.35
N LEU A 200 19.29 -9.18 -17.53
CA LEU A 200 20.00 -8.23 -16.68
C LEU A 200 21.18 -7.69 -17.50
N ASP A 201 21.48 -6.40 -17.33
CA ASP A 201 22.51 -5.59 -17.98
C ASP A 201 22.22 -5.05 -19.38
N ASP A 202 21.68 -3.81 -19.41
CA ASP A 202 22.14 -2.82 -20.40
C ASP A 202 21.96 -1.40 -19.84
N THR A 203 22.72 -1.04 -18.80
CA THR A 203 22.89 0.38 -18.44
C THR A 203 24.24 0.65 -17.79
N LYS A 204 25.35 0.30 -18.47
CA LYS A 204 26.65 0.83 -18.06
C LYS A 204 27.73 0.82 -19.15
N GLU A 205 27.56 1.58 -20.24
CA GLU A 205 28.72 2.17 -20.95
C GLU A 205 28.32 3.25 -21.97
N ARG A 206 28.11 4.48 -21.49
CA ARG A 206 28.30 5.70 -22.29
C ARG A 206 28.94 6.77 -21.43
N ARG A 207 30.26 6.67 -21.23
CA ARG A 207 31.17 7.78 -20.89
C ARG A 207 32.62 7.33 -21.08
N ALA A 208 33.11 7.42 -22.31
CA ALA A 208 34.50 7.72 -22.65
C ALA A 208 34.65 7.71 -24.18
N ALA A 209 34.43 8.86 -24.80
CA ALA A 209 35.04 9.27 -26.08
C ALA A 209 35.05 10.80 -26.10
#